data_AF-A0A4P6XMU0-F1
#
_entry.id   AF-A0A4P6XMU0-F1
#
_cell.length_a   1.000
_cell.length_b   1.000
_cell.length_c   1.000
_cell.angle_alpha   90.00
_cell.angle_beta   90.00
_cell.angle_gamma   90.00
#
_symmetry.space_group_name_H-M   'P 1'
#
loop_
_entity.id
_entity.type
_entity.pdbx_description
1 polymer ?
#
loop_
_entity_poly.entity_id
_entity_poly.type
_entity_poly.pdbx_seq_one_letter_code
_entity_poly.pdbx_strand_id
1 'polypeptide(L)'
;MPVKYVDGELQLLDMSTETITENTVAINSQHKDLRLVFILERLVQHIHDFARETRLTVDEWGTGIEFLTEVGKMCSDIRQEFVLLSDVLGLSVLVDGLSHPKPENATVGTLLGPFHTHDAVEHAHESSICSEGKGEPLLIEGLLTDTEGNPIEGAKIDLWECDENGLYDTQYPDRAEADMRGIVHSKADGSFLIKATRPVPYPIPHDGPVGKFLQRINRHPYRPAHIHFIIEKMGFDKLITALYHRGDPYEYSDAVFGVKSPLLFELAKLGPERAKKYNMKEDDWYLRWHFKIITNAQAKACLIEKTQADLSKIGKGKYVLNEDGLPIADLD
;
A
#
# COMPACT_ATOMS: atom_id res chain seq x y z
N MET A 1 -27.44 -33.63 -0.89
CA MET A 1 -27.05 -32.49 -0.04
C MET A 1 -25.85 -32.95 0.78
N PRO A 2 -24.66 -32.43 0.51
CA PRO A 2 -23.41 -32.95 1.07
C PRO A 2 -23.21 -32.57 2.54
N VAL A 3 -23.86 -31.50 3.01
CA VAL A 3 -23.95 -31.16 4.43
C VAL A 3 -25.21 -31.77 5.02
N LYS A 4 -25.06 -32.61 6.06
CA LYS A 4 -26.16 -33.12 6.88
C LYS A 4 -25.91 -32.80 8.34
N TYR A 5 -26.93 -32.31 9.02
CA TYR A 5 -26.96 -32.24 10.47
C TYR A 5 -27.82 -33.40 10.97
N VAL A 6 -27.23 -34.28 11.78
CA VAL A 6 -27.94 -35.38 12.44
C VAL A 6 -27.79 -35.17 13.94
N ASP A 7 -28.89 -35.05 14.65
CA ASP A 7 -28.92 -34.76 16.10
C ASP A 7 -28.16 -33.48 16.51
N GLY A 8 -28.07 -32.51 15.60
CA GLY A 8 -27.35 -31.25 15.82
C GLY A 8 -25.84 -31.33 15.53
N GLU A 9 -25.33 -32.50 15.15
CA GLU A 9 -23.93 -32.68 14.77
C GLU A 9 -23.75 -32.63 13.25
N LEU A 10 -22.73 -31.88 12.81
CA LEU A 10 -22.32 -31.78 11.42
C LEU A 10 -21.72 -33.12 10.97
N GLN A 11 -22.34 -33.76 9.98
CA GLN A 11 -21.82 -34.94 9.32
C GLN A 11 -21.39 -34.60 7.89
N LEU A 12 -20.11 -34.82 7.61
CA LEU A 12 -19.54 -34.70 6.26
C LEU A 12 -19.48 -36.10 5.63
N LEU A 13 -20.11 -36.26 4.47
CA LEU A 13 -20.10 -37.51 3.71
C LEU A 13 -19.77 -37.25 2.23
N ASP A 14 -19.46 -38.31 1.49
CA ASP A 14 -19.31 -38.30 0.03
C ASP A 14 -18.29 -37.28 -0.51
N MET A 15 -17.03 -37.33 -0.06
CA MET A 15 -15.96 -36.44 -0.54
C MET A 15 -15.64 -36.70 -2.03
N SER A 16 -16.14 -35.84 -2.91
CA SER A 16 -15.91 -35.86 -4.35
C SER A 16 -15.54 -34.46 -4.86
N THR A 17 -15.17 -34.36 -6.14
CA THR A 17 -14.86 -33.08 -6.81
C THR A 17 -16.03 -32.09 -6.77
N GLU A 18 -17.26 -32.61 -6.71
CA GLU A 18 -18.50 -31.83 -6.68
C GLU A 18 -18.85 -31.36 -5.26
N THR A 19 -18.55 -32.16 -4.23
CA THR A 19 -19.01 -31.92 -2.85
C THR A 19 -17.95 -31.33 -1.92
N ILE A 20 -16.67 -31.45 -2.27
CA ILE A 20 -15.55 -31.08 -1.37
C ILE A 20 -15.58 -29.62 -0.91
N THR A 21 -16.08 -28.71 -1.76
CA THR A 21 -16.15 -27.27 -1.41
C THR A 21 -17.18 -27.01 -0.33
N GLU A 22 -18.41 -27.47 -0.52
CA GLU A 22 -19.49 -27.31 0.47
C GLU A 22 -19.10 -27.96 1.81
N ASN A 23 -18.48 -29.14 1.77
CA ASN A 23 -18.00 -29.82 2.98
C ASN A 23 -16.87 -29.06 3.69
N THR A 24 -15.91 -28.51 2.95
CA THR A 24 -14.79 -27.72 3.52
C THR A 24 -15.29 -26.41 4.11
N VAL A 25 -16.23 -25.73 3.44
CA VAL A 25 -16.87 -24.52 3.97
C VAL A 25 -17.60 -24.87 5.27
N ALA A 26 -18.43 -25.91 5.29
CA ALA A 26 -19.22 -26.27 6.45
C ALA A 26 -18.36 -26.56 7.69
N ILE A 27 -17.30 -27.37 7.55
CA ILE A 27 -16.45 -27.74 8.69
C ILE A 27 -15.65 -26.55 9.24
N ASN A 28 -15.16 -25.67 8.36
CA ASN A 28 -14.37 -24.49 8.75
C ASN A 28 -15.24 -23.33 9.28
N SER A 29 -16.56 -23.39 9.11
CA SER A 29 -17.50 -22.33 9.47
C SER A 29 -18.19 -22.53 10.82
N GLN A 30 -17.72 -23.46 11.65
CA GLN A 30 -18.31 -23.76 12.97
C GLN A 30 -17.96 -22.75 14.07
N HIS A 31 -17.20 -21.69 13.75
CA HIS A 31 -16.77 -20.68 14.70
C HIS A 31 -17.84 -19.61 14.93
N LYS A 32 -17.84 -18.95 16.09
CA LYS A 32 -18.83 -17.89 16.43
C LYS A 32 -18.52 -16.51 15.83
N ASP A 33 -17.30 -16.33 15.34
CA ASP A 33 -16.87 -15.11 14.67
C ASP A 33 -17.39 -15.08 13.23
N LEU A 34 -18.48 -14.35 13.01
CA LEU A 34 -19.15 -14.26 11.72
C LEU A 34 -18.31 -13.58 10.64
N ARG A 35 -17.34 -12.74 11.02
CA ARG A 35 -16.40 -12.14 10.07
C ARG A 35 -15.40 -13.20 9.60
N LEU A 36 -14.85 -13.98 10.52
CA LEU A 36 -13.94 -15.07 10.18
C LEU A 36 -14.63 -16.14 9.34
N VAL A 37 -15.87 -16.52 9.69
CA VAL A 37 -16.68 -17.45 8.90
C VAL A 37 -16.84 -16.96 7.46
N PHE A 38 -17.23 -15.69 7.29
CA PHE A 38 -17.37 -15.08 5.96
C PHE A 38 -16.06 -15.11 5.15
N ILE A 39 -14.92 -14.75 5.77
CA ILE A 39 -13.62 -14.74 5.09
C ILE A 39 -13.22 -16.15 4.67
N LEU A 40 -13.35 -17.14 5.55
CA LEU A 40 -12.97 -18.53 5.27
C LEU A 40 -13.84 -19.16 4.19
N GLU A 41 -15.16 -18.93 4.23
CA GLU A 41 -16.07 -19.37 3.16
C GLU A 41 -15.60 -18.87 1.80
N ARG A 42 -15.35 -17.55 1.68
CA ARG A 42 -14.95 -16.93 0.41
C ARG A 42 -13.59 -17.43 -0.04
N LEU A 43 -12.62 -17.54 0.88
CA LEU A 43 -11.29 -18.06 0.56
C LEU A 43 -11.35 -19.48 0.00
N VAL A 44 -12.07 -20.39 0.67
CA VAL A 44 -12.23 -21.78 0.24
C VAL A 44 -12.94 -21.86 -1.11
N GLN A 45 -13.99 -21.07 -1.30
CA GLN A 45 -14.71 -21.02 -2.57
C GLN A 45 -13.77 -20.59 -3.71
N HIS A 46 -13.08 -19.45 -3.55
CA HIS A 46 -12.22 -18.90 -4.60
C HIS A 46 -11.02 -19.80 -4.92
N ILE A 47 -10.37 -20.41 -3.93
CA ILE A 47 -9.22 -21.30 -4.19
C ILE A 47 -9.63 -22.61 -4.86
N HIS A 48 -10.80 -23.16 -4.51
CA HIS A 48 -11.33 -24.35 -5.18
C HIS A 48 -11.82 -24.05 -6.59
N ASP A 49 -12.47 -22.90 -6.81
CA ASP A 49 -12.89 -22.48 -8.15
C ASP A 49 -11.68 -22.21 -9.05
N PHE A 50 -10.62 -21.58 -8.54
CA PHE A 50 -9.35 -21.45 -9.25
C PHE A 50 -8.79 -22.82 -9.67
N ALA A 51 -8.80 -23.81 -8.77
CA ALA A 51 -8.33 -25.16 -9.11
C ALA A 51 -9.20 -25.82 -10.19
N ARG A 52 -10.52 -25.63 -10.14
CA ARG A 52 -11.46 -26.19 -11.13
C ARG A 52 -11.36 -25.51 -12.49
N GLU A 53 -11.33 -24.18 -12.53
CA GLU A 53 -11.32 -23.40 -13.76
C GLU A 53 -10.02 -23.63 -14.54
N THR A 54 -8.90 -23.77 -13.83
CA THR A 54 -7.58 -24.01 -14.44
C THR A 54 -7.31 -25.49 -14.70
N ARG A 55 -8.11 -26.39 -14.13
CA ARG A 55 -7.84 -27.84 -14.11
C ARG A 55 -6.46 -28.14 -13.53
N LEU A 56 -6.12 -27.47 -12.42
CA LEU A 56 -4.81 -27.50 -11.79
C LEU A 56 -4.31 -28.94 -11.63
N THR A 57 -3.18 -29.24 -12.24
CA THR A 57 -2.57 -30.57 -12.16
C THR A 57 -1.84 -30.77 -10.84
N VAL A 58 -1.56 -32.03 -10.48
CA VAL A 58 -0.80 -32.35 -9.27
C VAL A 58 0.63 -31.76 -9.33
N ASP A 59 1.24 -31.75 -10.52
CA ASP A 59 2.59 -31.22 -10.70
C ASP A 59 2.62 -29.68 -10.58
N GLU A 60 1.64 -28.98 -11.16
CA GLU A 60 1.49 -27.52 -11.02
C GLU A 60 1.17 -27.14 -9.57
N TRP A 61 0.28 -27.89 -8.92
CA TRP A 61 -0.01 -27.71 -7.49
C TRP A 61 1.27 -27.91 -6.64
N GLY A 62 2.02 -28.98 -6.88
CA GLY A 62 3.29 -29.24 -6.20
C GLY A 62 4.30 -28.11 -6.38
N THR A 63 4.42 -27.60 -7.62
CA THR A 63 5.26 -26.43 -7.94
C THR A 63 4.82 -25.19 -7.15
N GLY A 64 3.50 -24.95 -7.04
CA GLY A 64 2.96 -23.84 -6.25
C GLY A 64 3.25 -23.98 -4.75
N ILE A 65 3.15 -25.18 -4.20
CA ILE A 65 3.48 -25.46 -2.80
C ILE A 65 4.98 -25.24 -2.53
N GLU A 66 5.85 -25.70 -3.42
CA GLU A 66 7.30 -25.45 -3.33
C GLU A 66 7.61 -23.96 -3.39
N PHE A 67 7.00 -23.22 -4.32
CA PHE A 67 7.15 -21.77 -4.42
C PHE A 67 6.74 -21.04 -3.13
N LEU A 68 5.57 -21.33 -2.57
CA LEU A 68 5.11 -20.74 -1.31
C LEU A 68 6.01 -21.12 -0.13
N THR A 69 6.57 -22.33 -0.15
CA THR A 69 7.55 -22.78 0.84
C THR A 69 8.85 -21.99 0.75
N GLU A 70 9.35 -21.73 -0.46
CA GLU A 70 10.53 -20.88 -0.68
C GLU A 70 10.28 -19.43 -0.25
N VAL A 71 9.10 -18.88 -0.54
CA VAL A 71 8.69 -17.53 -0.09
C VAL A 71 8.72 -17.46 1.44
N GLY A 72 8.15 -18.44 2.13
CA GLY A 72 8.21 -18.51 3.59
C GLY A 72 9.63 -18.60 4.15
N LYS A 73 10.50 -19.42 3.54
CA LYS A 73 11.90 -19.56 3.95
C LYS A 73 12.76 -18.32 3.71
N MET A 74 12.35 -17.44 2.79
CA MET A 74 13.04 -16.18 2.49
C MET A 74 12.66 -15.06 3.48
N CYS A 75 11.56 -15.23 4.23
CA CYS A 75 11.15 -14.23 5.21
C CYS A 75 12.11 -14.18 6.42
N SER A 76 12.39 -12.98 6.91
CA SER A 76 13.19 -12.67 8.09
C SER A 76 12.67 -11.39 8.77
N ASP A 77 13.32 -10.96 9.86
CA ASP A 77 12.96 -9.73 10.57
C ASP A 77 13.11 -8.47 9.71
N ILE A 78 13.96 -8.51 8.67
CA ILE A 78 14.26 -7.39 7.77
C ILE A 78 13.76 -7.61 6.33
N ARG A 79 13.18 -8.79 6.03
CA ARG A 79 12.69 -9.14 4.69
C ARG A 79 11.37 -9.89 4.79
N GLN A 80 10.29 -9.32 4.23
CA GLN A 80 8.97 -9.95 4.21
C GLN A 80 8.59 -10.36 2.78
N GLU A 81 9.07 -11.53 2.34
CA GLU A 81 8.85 -12.02 0.98
C GLU A 81 7.36 -12.34 0.70
N PHE A 82 6.56 -12.69 1.72
CA PHE A 82 5.10 -12.83 1.58
C PHE A 82 4.39 -11.50 1.32
N VAL A 83 4.85 -10.41 1.95
CA VAL A 83 4.35 -9.06 1.65
C VAL A 83 4.73 -8.69 0.23
N LEU A 84 5.98 -8.97 -0.18
CA LEU A 84 6.43 -8.73 -1.55
C LEU A 84 5.63 -9.53 -2.58
N LEU A 85 5.28 -10.79 -2.28
CA LEU A 85 4.40 -11.60 -3.13
C LEU A 85 3.01 -10.96 -3.26
N SER A 86 2.44 -10.47 -2.14
CA SER A 86 1.19 -9.72 -2.15
C SER A 86 1.27 -8.45 -3.01
N ASP A 87 2.39 -7.72 -2.92
CA ASP A 87 2.63 -6.50 -3.69
C ASP A 87 2.68 -6.77 -5.20
N VAL A 88 3.45 -7.77 -5.64
CA VAL A 88 3.61 -8.06 -7.08
C VAL A 88 2.40 -8.75 -7.70
N LEU A 89 1.48 -9.27 -6.89
CA LEU A 89 0.17 -9.77 -7.30
C LEU A 89 -0.91 -8.67 -7.24
N GLY A 90 -0.57 -7.46 -6.79
CA GLY A 90 -1.49 -6.32 -6.68
C GLY A 90 -2.47 -6.41 -5.51
N LEU A 91 -2.36 -7.44 -4.65
CA LEU A 91 -3.25 -7.63 -3.52
C LEU A 91 -3.08 -6.52 -2.48
N SER A 92 -1.85 -6.08 -2.20
CA SER A 92 -1.60 -5.04 -1.21
C SER A 92 -2.27 -3.70 -1.60
N VAL A 93 -2.18 -3.32 -2.88
CA VAL A 93 -2.79 -2.07 -3.39
C VAL A 93 -4.32 -2.17 -3.37
N LEU A 94 -4.86 -3.34 -3.70
CA LEU A 94 -6.29 -3.60 -3.62
C LEU A 94 -6.81 -3.50 -2.19
N VAL A 95 -6.12 -4.14 -1.23
CA VAL A 95 -6.49 -4.09 0.20
C VAL A 95 -6.41 -2.66 0.73
N ASP A 96 -5.36 -1.89 0.38
CA ASP A 96 -5.27 -0.48 0.74
C ASP A 96 -6.45 0.33 0.18
N GLY A 97 -6.75 0.18 -1.11
CA GLY A 97 -7.84 0.90 -1.77
C GLY A 97 -9.23 0.57 -1.20
N LEU A 98 -9.45 -0.68 -0.78
CA LEU A 98 -10.68 -1.10 -0.11
C LEU A 98 -10.78 -0.58 1.33
N SER A 99 -9.65 -0.50 2.04
CA SER A 99 -9.61 -0.12 3.46
C SER A 99 -9.65 1.39 3.66
N HIS A 100 -9.12 2.15 2.71
CA HIS A 100 -8.97 3.60 2.81
C HIS A 100 -9.55 4.36 1.61
N PRO A 101 -10.83 4.13 1.23
CA PRO A 101 -11.43 4.90 0.17
C PRO A 101 -11.44 6.40 0.51
N LYS A 102 -11.38 7.23 -0.54
CA LYS A 102 -11.30 8.69 -0.42
C LYS A 102 -12.32 9.34 -1.34
N PRO A 103 -12.93 10.48 -0.95
CA PRO A 103 -13.70 11.30 -1.87
C PRO A 103 -12.78 11.88 -2.95
N GLU A 104 -13.33 12.22 -4.12
CA GLU A 104 -12.55 12.67 -5.30
C GLU A 104 -11.65 13.88 -5.03
N ASN A 105 -12.01 14.75 -4.08
CA ASN A 105 -11.27 15.95 -3.75
C ASN A 105 -10.24 15.78 -2.61
N ALA A 106 -10.07 14.57 -2.07
CA ALA A 106 -9.03 14.25 -1.09
C ALA A 106 -7.82 13.58 -1.76
N THR A 107 -6.64 13.71 -1.17
CA THR A 107 -5.46 12.98 -1.65
C THR A 107 -5.66 11.49 -1.42
N VAL A 108 -5.46 10.70 -2.48
CA VAL A 108 -5.55 9.24 -2.42
C VAL A 108 -4.31 8.63 -1.76
N GLY A 109 -4.51 7.56 -1.01
CA GLY A 109 -3.42 6.79 -0.43
C GLY A 109 -2.74 5.87 -1.45
N THR A 110 -1.61 5.29 -1.08
CA THR A 110 -0.99 4.13 -1.76
C THR A 110 -0.14 3.35 -0.74
N LEU A 111 0.56 2.32 -1.19
CA LEU A 111 1.36 1.44 -0.34
C LEU A 111 2.37 2.20 0.51
N LEU A 112 2.46 1.82 1.79
CA LEU A 112 3.54 2.23 2.69
C LEU A 112 4.91 1.77 2.16
N GLY A 113 4.98 0.53 1.65
CA GLY A 113 6.26 -0.12 1.35
C GLY A 113 7.00 -0.56 2.62
N PRO A 114 8.09 -1.33 2.48
CA PRO A 114 8.75 -1.99 3.62
C PRO A 114 9.81 -1.14 4.33
N PHE A 115 10.09 0.08 3.85
CA PHE A 115 11.28 0.86 4.25
C PHE A 115 11.01 2.03 5.21
N HIS A 116 9.77 2.19 5.69
CA HIS A 116 9.48 3.16 6.75
C HIS A 116 10.07 2.71 8.09
N THR A 117 10.59 3.66 8.86
CA THR A 117 11.16 3.44 10.20
C THR A 117 10.68 4.52 11.16
N HIS A 118 10.76 4.25 12.46
CA HIS A 118 10.25 5.14 13.51
C HIS A 118 11.33 6.06 14.11
N ASP A 119 12.54 6.01 13.59
CA ASP A 119 13.71 6.77 14.07
C ASP A 119 14.02 8.02 13.22
N ALA A 120 13.13 8.38 12.27
CA ALA A 120 13.22 9.64 11.54
C ALA A 120 13.16 10.83 12.52
N VAL A 121 13.98 11.85 12.26
CA VAL A 121 14.11 13.03 13.13
C VAL A 121 13.23 14.18 12.66
N GLU A 122 12.91 15.09 13.59
CA GLU A 122 12.20 16.31 13.24
C GLU A 122 13.12 17.35 12.63
N HIS A 123 12.63 18.00 11.58
CA HIS A 123 13.33 18.99 10.79
C HIS A 123 12.62 20.34 10.86
N ALA A 124 13.41 21.39 11.02
CA ALA A 124 12.90 22.74 10.78
C ALA A 124 12.58 22.92 9.28
N HIS A 125 11.65 23.83 8.98
CA HIS A 125 11.42 24.23 7.59
C HIS A 125 12.72 24.69 6.94
N GLU A 126 12.84 24.49 5.63
CA GLU A 126 14.02 24.86 4.82
C GLU A 126 15.28 24.01 5.07
N SER A 127 15.25 23.09 6.03
CA SER A 127 16.32 22.11 6.26
C SER A 127 16.22 20.91 5.30
N SER A 128 17.26 20.07 5.29
CA SER A 128 17.36 18.88 4.43
C SER A 128 17.15 17.61 5.25
N ILE A 129 16.39 16.67 4.70
CA ILE A 129 16.29 15.28 5.22
C ILE A 129 17.42 14.37 4.73
N CYS A 130 18.25 14.88 3.81
CA CYS A 130 19.29 14.14 3.11
C CYS A 130 20.68 14.68 3.47
N SER A 131 21.61 13.76 3.70
CA SER A 131 23.04 14.06 3.78
C SER A 131 23.61 14.59 2.45
N GLU A 132 24.71 15.35 2.52
CA GLU A 132 25.34 15.91 1.32
C GLU A 132 25.82 14.80 0.36
N GLY A 133 25.61 15.01 -0.94
CA GLY A 133 26.07 14.08 -1.98
C GLY A 133 25.20 12.84 -2.17
N LYS A 134 24.01 12.77 -1.55
CA LYS A 134 23.07 11.64 -1.71
C LYS A 134 22.16 11.72 -2.94
N GLY A 135 22.23 12.82 -3.70
CA GLY A 135 21.48 13.00 -4.93
C GLY A 135 21.39 14.46 -5.37
N GLU A 136 20.69 14.69 -6.47
CA GLU A 136 20.45 16.05 -6.98
C GLU A 136 19.47 16.80 -6.06
N PRO A 137 19.78 18.01 -5.56
CA PRO A 137 18.94 18.71 -4.60
C PRO A 137 17.52 19.00 -5.13
N LEU A 138 16.53 18.79 -4.26
CA LEU A 138 15.12 19.06 -4.50
C LEU A 138 14.55 19.92 -3.36
N LEU A 139 13.85 21.00 -3.71
CA LEU A 139 13.00 21.72 -2.76
C LEU A 139 11.54 21.31 -2.93
N ILE A 140 10.91 20.86 -1.85
CA ILE A 140 9.48 20.52 -1.79
C ILE A 140 8.75 21.64 -1.04
N GLU A 141 7.79 22.28 -1.70
CA GLU A 141 6.92 23.32 -1.13
C GLU A 141 5.46 22.88 -1.23
N GLY A 142 4.72 22.96 -0.13
CA GLY A 142 3.35 22.48 -0.12
C GLY A 142 2.43 23.14 0.88
N LEU A 143 1.16 22.76 0.77
CA LEU A 143 0.08 23.15 1.67
C LEU A 143 -0.63 21.87 2.10
N LEU A 144 -0.98 21.79 3.37
CA LEU A 144 -1.86 20.78 3.91
C LEU A 144 -3.17 21.44 4.33
N THR A 145 -4.25 20.99 3.69
CA THR A 145 -5.60 21.50 3.94
C THR A 145 -6.58 20.35 4.14
N ASP A 146 -7.77 20.66 4.63
CA ASP A 146 -8.91 19.75 4.48
C ASP A 146 -9.48 19.81 3.05
N THR A 147 -10.60 19.12 2.82
CA THR A 147 -11.29 19.09 1.52
C THR A 147 -12.03 20.39 1.17
N GLU A 148 -12.24 21.27 2.14
CA GLU A 148 -12.85 22.60 1.98
C GLU A 148 -11.78 23.69 1.73
N GLY A 149 -10.50 23.36 1.92
CA GLY A 149 -9.37 24.27 1.74
C GLY A 149 -8.93 24.97 3.02
N ASN A 150 -9.46 24.58 4.18
CA ASN A 150 -9.02 25.13 5.46
C ASN A 150 -7.61 24.59 5.79
N PRO A 151 -6.66 25.44 6.19
CA PRO A 151 -5.32 25.01 6.54
C PRO A 151 -5.31 24.13 7.79
N ILE A 152 -4.48 23.09 7.78
CA ILE A 152 -4.30 22.19 8.92
C ILE A 152 -2.95 22.49 9.56
N GLU A 153 -2.98 23.15 10.71
CA GLU A 153 -1.77 23.48 11.49
C GLU A 153 -1.24 22.28 12.28
N GLY A 154 0.08 22.16 12.34
CA GLY A 154 0.78 21.23 13.23
C GLY A 154 0.46 19.77 12.96
N ALA A 155 0.17 19.40 11.71
CA ALA A 155 0.14 18.02 11.29
C ALA A 155 1.58 17.53 11.08
N LYS A 156 1.85 16.30 11.48
CA LYS A 156 3.12 15.62 11.24
C LYS A 156 3.14 15.16 9.78
N ILE A 157 4.17 15.57 9.04
CA ILE A 157 4.44 15.15 7.65
C ILE A 157 5.78 14.42 7.67
N ASP A 158 5.71 13.09 7.68
CA ASP A 158 6.84 12.17 7.68
C ASP A 158 7.10 11.73 6.23
N LEU A 159 8.31 11.92 5.74
CA LEU A 159 8.69 11.66 4.35
C LEU A 159 10.01 10.91 4.28
N TRP A 160 10.12 10.01 3.30
CA TRP A 160 11.33 9.23 3.04
C TRP A 160 11.45 8.86 1.56
N GLU A 161 12.67 8.64 1.10
CA GLU A 161 13.00 8.23 -0.26
C GLU A 161 14.31 7.43 -0.31
N CYS A 162 14.63 6.85 -1.47
CA CYS A 162 15.94 6.26 -1.71
C CYS A 162 16.96 7.32 -2.13
N ASP A 163 18.25 7.03 -1.98
CA ASP A 163 19.32 7.87 -2.51
C ASP A 163 19.54 7.66 -4.02
N GLU A 164 20.51 8.37 -4.61
CA GLU A 164 20.83 8.30 -6.04
C GLU A 164 21.16 6.89 -6.57
N ASN A 165 21.52 5.95 -5.69
CA ASN A 165 21.78 4.55 -6.05
C ASN A 165 20.51 3.68 -6.01
N GLY A 166 19.36 4.27 -5.67
CA GLY A 166 18.11 3.55 -5.52
C GLY A 166 18.04 2.71 -4.23
N LEU A 167 18.81 3.06 -3.20
CA LEU A 167 18.83 2.37 -1.92
C LEU A 167 18.29 3.26 -0.80
N TYR A 168 17.46 2.69 0.07
CA TYR A 168 17.10 3.32 1.35
C TYR A 168 18.25 3.15 2.34
N ASP A 169 18.40 4.12 3.26
CA ASP A 169 19.36 4.07 4.37
C ASP A 169 19.35 2.72 5.11
N THR A 170 18.16 2.14 5.35
CA THR A 170 17.95 0.82 6.00
C THR A 170 18.60 -0.36 5.28
N GLN A 171 18.95 -0.21 4.02
CA GLN A 171 19.58 -1.26 3.22
C GLN A 171 21.12 -1.21 3.31
N TYR A 172 21.68 -0.15 3.88
CA TYR A 172 23.12 -0.05 4.11
C TYR A 172 23.52 -0.78 5.41
N PRO A 173 24.49 -1.71 5.37
CA PRO A 173 24.89 -2.49 6.54
C PRO A 173 25.55 -1.65 7.65
N ASP A 174 26.06 -0.47 7.28
CA ASP A 174 26.75 0.49 8.14
C ASP A 174 25.86 1.69 8.53
N ARG A 175 24.53 1.58 8.36
CA ARG A 175 23.58 2.60 8.81
C ARG A 175 23.74 2.91 10.30
N ALA A 176 24.22 4.12 10.60
CA ALA A 176 24.40 4.61 11.97
C ALA A 176 23.21 5.44 12.46
N GLU A 177 22.61 6.23 11.58
CA GLU A 177 21.49 7.12 11.86
C GLU A 177 20.50 7.13 10.69
N ALA A 178 19.34 7.76 10.90
CA ALA A 178 18.35 7.97 9.87
C ALA A 178 18.86 8.97 8.82
N ASP A 179 18.78 8.60 7.55
CA ASP A 179 19.13 9.44 6.40
C ASP A 179 18.09 9.27 5.30
N MET A 180 17.94 10.27 4.44
CA MET A 180 16.91 10.31 3.38
C MET A 180 15.48 10.19 3.91
N ARG A 181 15.27 10.53 5.19
CA ARG A 181 13.98 10.47 5.88
C ARG A 181 13.90 11.56 6.94
N GLY A 182 12.72 12.13 7.15
CA GLY A 182 12.55 13.20 8.12
C GLY A 182 11.09 13.57 8.35
N ILE A 183 10.86 14.32 9.42
CA ILE A 183 9.53 14.79 9.83
C ILE A 183 9.51 16.32 9.80
N VAL A 184 8.53 16.91 9.13
CA VAL A 184 8.23 18.35 9.19
C VAL A 184 6.79 18.56 9.66
N HIS A 185 6.54 19.67 10.37
CA HIS A 185 5.19 20.02 10.81
C HIS A 185 4.61 21.15 9.96
N SER A 186 3.35 21.02 9.53
CA SER A 186 2.65 22.10 8.83
C SER A 186 2.51 23.35 9.71
N LYS A 187 2.67 24.53 9.12
CA LYS A 187 2.54 25.82 9.81
C LYS A 187 1.07 26.20 10.02
N ALA A 188 0.84 27.32 10.71
CA ALA A 188 -0.50 27.87 10.94
C ALA A 188 -1.32 28.13 9.66
N ASP A 189 -0.65 28.46 8.56
CA ASP A 189 -1.26 28.63 7.23
C ASP A 189 -1.33 27.31 6.43
N GLY A 190 -1.05 26.18 7.06
CA GLY A 190 -1.00 24.85 6.44
C GLY A 190 0.26 24.60 5.61
N SER A 191 1.15 25.57 5.46
CA SER A 191 2.33 25.41 4.61
C SER A 191 3.40 24.49 5.21
N PHE A 192 4.12 23.80 4.33
CA PHE A 192 5.34 23.09 4.68
C PHE A 192 6.40 23.23 3.59
N LEU A 193 7.67 23.21 4.01
CA LEU A 193 8.80 23.37 3.12
C LEU A 193 10.01 22.58 3.62
N ILE A 194 10.51 21.67 2.80
CA ILE A 194 11.60 20.76 3.14
C ILE A 194 12.50 20.51 1.92
N LYS A 195 13.80 20.34 2.15
CA LYS A 195 14.76 19.92 1.12
C LYS A 195 14.94 18.41 1.17
N ALA A 196 15.04 17.84 -0.01
CA ALA A 196 15.18 16.42 -0.27
C ALA A 196 16.11 16.24 -1.48
N THR A 197 16.08 15.07 -2.11
CA THR A 197 16.76 14.81 -3.38
C THR A 197 15.75 14.52 -4.49
N ARG A 198 16.18 14.61 -5.75
CA ARG A 198 15.37 14.12 -6.87
C ARG A 198 15.28 12.60 -6.75
N PRO A 199 14.06 12.02 -6.67
CA PRO A 199 13.93 10.58 -6.56
C PRO A 199 14.39 9.89 -7.85
N VAL A 200 14.84 8.64 -7.71
CA VAL A 200 15.28 7.78 -8.82
C VAL A 200 14.49 6.47 -8.81
N PRO A 201 14.30 5.81 -9.97
CA PRO A 201 13.69 4.49 -10.00
C PRO A 201 14.62 3.45 -9.36
N TYR A 202 14.04 2.46 -8.70
CA TYR A 202 14.80 1.40 -8.05
C TYR A 202 14.08 0.04 -8.15
N PRO A 203 14.82 -1.08 -8.15
CA PRO A 203 14.21 -2.39 -8.14
C PRO A 203 13.78 -2.81 -6.72
N ILE A 204 12.64 -3.48 -6.61
CA ILE A 204 12.29 -4.25 -5.40
C ILE A 204 13.30 -5.40 -5.19
N PRO A 205 13.45 -5.96 -3.98
CA PRO A 205 14.26 -7.16 -3.78
C PRO A 205 13.87 -8.28 -4.76
N HIS A 206 14.83 -8.78 -5.55
CA HIS A 206 14.54 -9.69 -6.66
C HIS A 206 15.53 -10.86 -6.77
N ASP A 207 16.31 -11.10 -5.72
CA ASP A 207 17.18 -12.25 -5.51
C ASP A 207 16.43 -13.46 -4.93
N GLY A 208 15.18 -13.26 -4.49
CA GLY A 208 14.32 -14.27 -3.87
C GLY A 208 13.37 -14.97 -4.84
N PRO A 209 12.50 -15.86 -4.32
CA PRO A 209 11.50 -16.56 -5.12
C PRO A 209 10.57 -15.59 -5.87
N VAL A 210 10.20 -14.44 -5.30
CA VAL A 210 9.36 -13.45 -5.99
C VAL A 210 10.08 -12.86 -7.21
N GLY A 211 11.38 -12.57 -7.09
CA GLY A 211 12.20 -12.12 -8.21
C GLY A 211 12.30 -13.15 -9.34
N LYS A 212 12.52 -14.43 -8.99
CA LYS A 212 12.49 -15.54 -9.96
C LYS A 212 11.12 -15.69 -10.63
N PHE A 213 10.04 -15.52 -9.88
CA PHE A 213 8.68 -15.53 -10.41
C PHE A 213 8.47 -14.42 -11.42
N LEU A 214 8.83 -13.17 -11.09
CA LEU A 214 8.75 -12.04 -12.02
C LEU A 214 9.54 -12.29 -13.31
N GLN A 215 10.76 -12.79 -13.19
CA GLN A 215 11.58 -13.16 -14.35
C GLN A 215 10.88 -14.22 -15.22
N ARG A 216 10.26 -15.23 -14.60
CA ARG A 216 9.56 -16.31 -15.31
C ARG A 216 8.35 -15.81 -16.11
N ILE A 217 7.69 -14.75 -15.63
CA ILE A 217 6.55 -14.12 -16.32
C ILE A 217 6.95 -12.87 -17.13
N ASN A 218 8.25 -12.68 -17.41
CA ASN A 218 8.79 -11.55 -18.17
C ASN A 218 8.42 -10.15 -17.60
N ARG A 219 8.38 -10.02 -16.27
CA ARG A 219 8.20 -8.74 -15.58
C ARG A 219 9.50 -8.24 -14.97
N HIS A 220 9.71 -6.92 -15.01
CA HIS A 220 10.83 -6.27 -14.34
C HIS A 220 10.53 -6.01 -12.84
N PRO A 221 11.56 -5.86 -11.99
CA PRO A 221 11.39 -5.55 -10.57
C PRO A 221 11.32 -4.05 -10.25
N TYR A 222 11.48 -3.17 -11.24
CA TYR A 222 11.57 -1.73 -11.00
C TYR A 222 10.26 -1.07 -10.56
N ARG A 223 10.39 -0.14 -9.62
CA ARG A 223 9.42 0.88 -9.26
C ARG A 223 9.86 2.23 -9.86
N PRO A 224 8.93 3.07 -10.33
CA PRO A 224 9.26 4.42 -10.81
C PRO A 224 9.79 5.30 -9.69
N ALA A 225 10.51 6.37 -10.00
CA ALA A 225 10.97 7.35 -9.01
C ALA A 225 9.81 7.91 -8.17
N HIS A 226 9.92 7.85 -6.84
CA HIS A 226 8.90 8.36 -5.93
C HIS A 226 9.43 8.82 -4.57
N ILE A 227 8.63 9.64 -3.89
CA ILE A 227 8.83 10.11 -2.52
C ILE A 227 7.64 9.66 -1.70
N HIS A 228 7.89 9.02 -0.57
CA HIS A 228 6.84 8.56 0.33
C HIS A 228 6.42 9.63 1.34
N PHE A 229 5.17 9.56 1.79
CA PHE A 229 4.61 10.43 2.81
C PHE A 229 3.68 9.67 3.77
N ILE A 230 3.82 9.94 5.06
CA ILE A 230 2.81 9.70 6.08
C ILE A 230 2.39 11.06 6.66
N ILE A 231 1.09 11.36 6.62
CA ILE A 231 0.52 12.59 7.18
C ILE A 231 -0.42 12.23 8.33
N GLU A 232 -0.13 12.78 9.51
CA GLU A 232 -0.83 12.48 10.75
C GLU A 232 -1.26 13.76 11.49
N LYS A 233 -2.54 13.85 11.83
CA LYS A 233 -3.09 14.87 12.72
C LYS A 233 -4.24 14.27 13.52
N MET A 234 -4.25 14.49 14.83
CA MET A 234 -5.37 14.04 15.67
C MET A 234 -6.71 14.58 15.14
N GLY A 235 -7.70 13.68 14.99
CA GLY A 235 -9.02 14.00 14.41
C GLY A 235 -9.11 13.81 12.89
N PHE A 236 -7.98 13.66 12.21
CA PHE A 236 -7.89 13.38 10.79
C PHE A 236 -7.51 11.93 10.52
N ASP A 237 -7.96 11.46 9.37
CA ASP A 237 -7.59 10.16 8.82
C ASP A 237 -6.10 10.18 8.44
N LYS A 238 -5.38 9.14 8.85
CA LYS A 238 -3.95 9.00 8.54
C LYS A 238 -3.79 8.76 7.06
N LEU A 239 -3.05 9.63 6.37
CA LEU A 239 -2.74 9.44 4.95
C LEU A 239 -1.37 8.79 4.82
N ILE A 240 -1.34 7.59 4.26
CA ILE A 240 -0.13 6.95 3.74
C ILE A 240 -0.17 7.08 2.23
N THR A 241 0.83 7.72 1.62
CA THR A 241 0.87 7.92 0.18
C THR A 241 2.30 8.01 -0.36
N ALA A 242 2.43 8.11 -1.68
CA ALA A 242 3.68 8.38 -2.37
C ALA A 242 3.40 9.22 -3.61
N LEU A 243 4.32 10.10 -3.97
CA LEU A 243 4.27 10.90 -5.18
C LEU A 243 5.23 10.30 -6.19
N TYR A 244 4.79 10.16 -7.45
CA TYR A 244 5.54 9.50 -8.52
C TYR A 244 5.96 10.50 -9.60
N HIS A 245 7.19 10.40 -10.08
CA HIS A 245 7.68 11.30 -11.12
C HIS A 245 7.03 10.97 -12.48
N ARG A 246 6.42 11.98 -13.11
CA ARG A 246 5.87 11.89 -14.47
C ARG A 246 6.98 11.69 -15.49
N GLY A 247 6.78 10.77 -16.43
CA GLY A 247 7.73 10.44 -17.49
C GLY A 247 8.84 9.49 -17.06
N ASP A 248 8.79 8.95 -15.84
CA ASP A 248 9.68 7.88 -15.42
C ASP A 248 9.51 6.64 -16.33
N PRO A 249 10.60 5.94 -16.72
CA PRO A 249 10.52 4.75 -17.58
C PRO A 249 9.59 3.64 -17.07
N TYR A 250 9.29 3.62 -15.77
CA TYR A 250 8.45 2.61 -15.11
C TYR A 250 7.10 3.15 -14.63
N GLU A 251 6.70 4.37 -15.03
CA GLU A 251 5.41 4.99 -14.65
C GLU A 251 4.21 4.07 -14.91
N TYR A 252 4.20 3.40 -16.06
CA TYR A 252 3.09 2.54 -16.51
C TYR A 252 3.28 1.06 -16.16
N SER A 253 4.36 0.70 -15.46
CA SER A 253 4.75 -0.68 -15.24
C SER A 253 5.33 -0.95 -13.85
N ASP A 254 5.04 -0.10 -12.86
CA ASP A 254 5.44 -0.28 -11.46
C ASP A 254 5.24 -1.74 -11.01
N ALA A 255 6.32 -2.38 -10.54
CA ALA A 255 6.32 -3.78 -10.16
C ALA A 255 5.28 -4.13 -9.10
N VAL A 256 4.87 -3.15 -8.29
CA VAL A 256 3.91 -3.31 -7.19
C VAL A 256 2.60 -2.54 -7.39
N PHE A 257 2.36 -2.00 -8.59
CA PHE A 257 1.11 -1.31 -8.97
C PHE A 257 0.72 -0.10 -8.09
N GLY A 258 1.69 0.60 -7.50
CA GLY A 258 1.43 1.71 -6.57
C GLY A 258 1.04 3.03 -7.23
N VAL A 259 1.32 3.19 -8.53
CA VAL A 259 1.08 4.44 -9.28
C VAL A 259 -0.42 4.69 -9.47
N LYS A 260 -0.86 5.89 -9.08
CA LYS A 260 -2.20 6.42 -9.35
C LYS A 260 -2.07 7.75 -10.06
N SER A 261 -2.87 8.01 -11.10
CA SER A 261 -2.76 9.24 -11.90
C SER A 261 -2.78 10.54 -11.09
N PRO A 262 -3.59 10.68 -10.01
CA PRO A 262 -3.58 11.88 -9.15
C PRO A 262 -2.32 12.05 -8.28
N LEU A 263 -1.41 11.07 -8.26
CA LEU A 263 -0.17 11.10 -7.46
C LEU A 263 1.07 11.38 -8.31
N LEU A 264 0.89 11.68 -9.60
CA LEU A 264 2.00 11.94 -10.52
C LEU A 264 2.36 13.43 -10.48
N PHE A 265 3.64 13.72 -10.23
CA PHE A 265 4.18 15.08 -10.19
C PHE A 265 5.18 15.32 -11.32
N GLU A 266 5.34 16.58 -11.69
CA GLU A 266 6.40 17.06 -12.59
C GLU A 266 7.37 17.92 -11.79
N LEU A 267 8.65 17.82 -12.13
CA LEU A 267 9.68 18.67 -11.53
C LEU A 267 9.92 19.90 -12.38
N ALA A 268 9.97 21.04 -11.72
CA ALA A 268 10.45 22.28 -12.31
C ALA A 268 11.89 22.55 -11.88
N LYS A 269 12.54 23.50 -12.56
CA LYS A 269 13.76 24.12 -12.04
C LYS A 269 13.40 25.14 -10.97
N LEU A 270 14.27 25.27 -9.96
CA LEU A 270 14.05 26.13 -8.80
C LEU A 270 13.94 27.61 -9.16
N GLY A 271 14.79 28.05 -10.09
CA GLY A 271 14.85 29.42 -10.57
C GLY A 271 15.50 30.40 -9.59
N PRO A 272 15.80 31.64 -10.06
CA PRO A 272 16.68 32.57 -9.35
C PRO A 272 16.13 33.06 -8.00
N GLU A 273 14.82 33.31 -7.90
CA GLU A 273 14.23 33.86 -6.67
C GLU A 273 14.30 32.87 -5.51
N ARG A 274 13.89 31.62 -5.74
CA ARG A 274 13.92 30.55 -4.73
C ARG A 274 15.36 30.10 -4.44
N ALA A 275 16.20 30.00 -5.47
CA ALA A 275 17.62 29.67 -5.31
C ALA A 275 18.30 30.64 -4.32
N LYS A 276 18.11 31.95 -4.52
CA LYS A 276 18.62 32.98 -3.61
C LYS A 276 18.00 32.88 -2.21
N LYS A 277 16.68 32.68 -2.13
CA LYS A 277 15.95 32.63 -0.84
C LYS A 277 16.39 31.45 0.03
N TYR A 278 16.53 30.27 -0.57
CA TYR A 278 16.75 29.02 0.16
C TYR A 278 18.20 28.52 0.11
N ASN A 279 19.13 29.34 -0.40
CA ASN A 279 20.55 29.03 -0.56
C ASN A 279 20.78 27.73 -1.35
N MET A 280 20.22 27.69 -2.56
CA MET A 280 20.29 26.59 -3.51
C MET A 280 20.69 27.13 -4.89
N LYS A 281 20.94 26.26 -5.87
CA LYS A 281 21.27 26.65 -7.25
C LYS A 281 19.99 26.83 -8.07
N GLU A 282 20.03 27.68 -9.09
CA GLU A 282 18.88 27.94 -9.97
C GLU A 282 18.39 26.68 -10.71
N ASP A 283 19.34 25.79 -11.04
CA ASP A 283 19.10 24.54 -11.76
C ASP A 283 18.76 23.35 -10.85
N ASP A 284 18.72 23.55 -9.53
CA ASP A 284 18.22 22.54 -8.60
C ASP A 284 16.73 22.29 -8.85
N TRP A 285 16.21 21.17 -8.36
CA TRP A 285 14.83 20.76 -8.62
C TRP A 285 13.84 21.41 -7.66
N TYR A 286 12.62 21.58 -8.14
CA TYR A 286 11.52 22.13 -7.37
C TYR A 286 10.24 21.33 -7.60
N LEU A 287 9.62 20.93 -6.50
CA LEU A 287 8.32 20.27 -6.46
C LEU A 287 7.36 21.14 -5.65
N ARG A 288 6.27 21.56 -6.29
CA ARG A 288 5.12 22.14 -5.59
C ARG A 288 4.01 21.10 -5.49
N TRP A 289 3.63 20.71 -4.27
CA TRP A 289 2.57 19.72 -4.08
C TRP A 289 1.67 20.04 -2.90
N HIS A 290 0.37 19.83 -3.04
CA HIS A 290 -0.62 20.12 -2.01
C HIS A 290 -1.33 18.84 -1.59
N PHE A 291 -1.47 18.65 -0.27
CA PHE A 291 -2.16 17.51 0.31
C PHE A 291 -3.52 17.95 0.86
N LYS A 292 -4.52 17.11 0.61
CA LYS A 292 -5.86 17.25 1.17
C LYS A 292 -6.20 16.00 1.96
N ILE A 293 -6.41 16.14 3.27
CA ILE A 293 -6.80 15.03 4.13
C ILE A 293 -8.23 15.24 4.66
N ILE A 294 -8.85 14.16 5.12
CA ILE A 294 -10.22 14.15 5.62
C ILE A 294 -10.24 13.80 7.10
N THR A 295 -11.33 14.13 7.78
CA THR A 295 -11.55 13.73 9.17
C THR A 295 -11.75 12.22 9.29
N ASN A 296 -11.50 11.66 10.48
CA ASN A 296 -11.80 10.24 10.76
C ASN A 296 -13.28 9.88 10.51
N ALA A 297 -14.19 10.82 10.78
CA ALA A 297 -15.62 10.63 10.55
C ALA A 297 -15.95 10.53 9.04
N GLN A 298 -15.36 11.41 8.22
CA GLN A 298 -15.51 11.36 6.76
C GLN A 298 -14.91 10.08 6.17
N ALA A 299 -13.75 9.63 6.67
CA ALA A 299 -13.14 8.36 6.23
C ALA A 299 -14.04 7.17 6.54
N LYS A 300 -14.58 7.07 7.78
CA LYS A 300 -15.52 6.00 8.15
C LYS A 300 -16.79 6.03 7.29
N ALA A 301 -17.36 7.21 7.03
CA ALA A 301 -18.53 7.35 6.17
C ALA A 301 -18.24 6.87 4.74
N CYS A 302 -17.09 7.27 4.17
CA CYS A 302 -16.67 6.87 2.83
C CYS A 302 -16.48 5.35 2.73
N LEU A 303 -15.88 4.72 3.74
CA LEU A 303 -15.70 3.27 3.80
C LEU A 303 -17.03 2.51 3.75
N ILE A 304 -18.00 2.92 4.57
CA ILE A 304 -19.32 2.29 4.64
C ILE A 304 -20.05 2.45 3.30
N GLU A 305 -20.11 3.67 2.76
CA GLU A 305 -20.78 3.96 1.49
C GLU A 305 -20.16 3.17 0.34
N LYS A 306 -18.83 3.18 0.24
CA LYS A 306 -18.10 2.50 -0.83
C LYS A 306 -18.27 0.99 -0.77
N THR A 307 -18.21 0.42 0.44
CA THR A 307 -18.38 -1.02 0.65
C THR A 307 -19.79 -1.46 0.30
N GLN A 308 -20.82 -0.72 0.71
CA GLN A 308 -22.22 -0.97 0.31
C GLN A 308 -22.38 -0.92 -1.21
N ALA A 309 -21.83 0.11 -1.85
CA ALA A 309 -21.93 0.29 -3.29
C ALA A 309 -21.23 -0.84 -4.06
N ASP A 310 -20.04 -1.26 -3.64
CA ASP A 310 -19.27 -2.29 -4.34
C ASP A 310 -19.84 -3.69 -4.11
N LEU A 311 -20.26 -4.02 -2.89
CA LEU A 311 -20.89 -5.31 -2.59
C LEU A 311 -22.26 -5.48 -3.26
N SER A 312 -23.00 -4.39 -3.50
CA SER A 312 -24.27 -4.45 -4.25
C SER A 312 -24.12 -4.96 -5.68
N LYS A 313 -22.92 -4.83 -6.27
CA LYS A 313 -22.61 -5.24 -7.66
C LYS A 313 -22.22 -6.71 -7.78
N ILE A 314 -21.71 -7.31 -6.70
CA ILE A 314 -21.12 -8.67 -6.71
C ILE A 314 -22.22 -9.75 -6.59
N GLY A 315 -23.48 -9.35 -6.35
CA GLY A 315 -24.63 -10.26 -6.21
C GLY A 315 -24.84 -10.73 -4.77
N LYS A 316 -26.01 -11.31 -4.50
CA LYS A 316 -26.44 -11.70 -3.15
C LYS A 316 -25.75 -13.00 -2.70
N GLY A 317 -24.52 -12.90 -2.21
CA GLY A 317 -24.06 -13.84 -1.18
C GLY A 317 -24.88 -13.63 0.10
N LYS A 318 -25.04 -14.66 0.92
CA LYS A 318 -25.62 -14.54 2.27
C LYS A 318 -24.64 -13.79 3.17
N TYR A 319 -24.76 -12.46 3.23
CA TYR A 319 -24.00 -11.63 4.15
C TYR A 319 -24.85 -10.47 4.66
N VAL A 320 -24.52 -10.01 5.86
CA VAL A 320 -24.98 -8.74 6.41
C VAL A 320 -23.77 -7.86 6.70
N LEU A 321 -23.96 -6.54 6.85
CA LEU A 321 -22.89 -5.63 7.22
C LEU A 321 -22.87 -5.42 8.73
N ASN A 322 -21.69 -5.48 9.35
CA ASN A 322 -21.51 -5.12 10.76
C ASN A 322 -21.46 -3.59 10.96
N GLU A 323 -21.23 -3.14 12.20
CA GLU A 323 -21.16 -1.72 12.58
C GLU A 323 -19.99 -0.94 11.94
N ASP A 324 -19.00 -1.64 11.39
CA ASP A 324 -17.87 -1.09 10.66
C ASP A 324 -18.10 -1.12 9.14
N GLY A 325 -19.27 -1.56 8.68
CA GLY A 325 -19.61 -1.66 7.27
C GLY A 325 -18.98 -2.85 6.55
N LEU A 326 -18.41 -3.81 7.28
CA LEU A 326 -17.77 -5.00 6.72
C LEU A 326 -18.75 -6.16 6.59
N PRO A 327 -18.65 -6.98 5.53
CA PRO A 327 -19.52 -8.14 5.37
C PRO A 327 -19.16 -9.25 6.38
N ILE A 328 -20.20 -9.78 7.02
CA ILE A 328 -20.15 -10.92 7.92
C ILE A 328 -21.15 -11.98 7.47
N ALA A 329 -20.96 -13.23 7.91
CA ALA A 329 -21.83 -14.33 7.54
C ALA A 329 -23.26 -14.06 8.00
N ASP A 330 -24.22 -14.28 7.10
CA ASP A 330 -25.65 -14.24 7.42
C ASP A 330 -26.09 -15.63 7.90
N LEU A 331 -26.57 -15.69 9.14
CA LEU A 331 -26.96 -16.93 9.80
C LEU A 331 -28.42 -17.35 9.49
N ASP A 332 -29.17 -16.51 8.76
CA ASP A 332 -30.58 -16.74 8.42
C ASP A 332 -30.79 -17.63 7.17
#